data_AF-A0ABD5S179-F1
#
_entry.id   AF-A0ABD5S179-F1
#
_cell.length_a   1.000
_cell.length_b   1.000
_cell.length_c   1.000
_cell.angle_alpha   90.00
_cell.angle_beta   90.00
_cell.angle_gamma   90.00
#
_symmetry.space_group_name_H-M   'P 1'
#
loop_
_entity.id
_entity.type
_entity.pdbx_description
1 polymer ?
#
loop_
_entity_poly.entity_id
_entity_poly.type
_entity_poly.pdbx_seq_one_letter_code
_entity_poly.pdbx_strand_id
1 'polypeptide(L)'
;MGDDRQATFGTDGELRADTPPEASGTDDFGEEKGADDTDGGYNRYVVSSLLQKAVRRSDEEIAAWAAWELSRSGYGWNLWDRLNLFVVEDLRAGQDVALVVARYEELAEEWGEGSWRGRLCAIHAAL
;
A
#
# COMPACT_ATOMS: atom_id res chain seq x y z
N MET A 1 0.62 -12.39 11.38
CA MET A 1 -0.63 -12.08 12.11
C MET A 1 -0.50 -10.65 12.59
N GLY A 2 -0.97 -9.70 11.80
CA GLY A 2 -0.93 -8.29 12.14
C GLY A 2 -1.85 -8.00 13.31
N ASP A 3 -1.36 -7.22 14.27
CA ASP A 3 -2.15 -6.63 15.33
C ASP A 3 -3.42 -6.01 14.73
N ASP A 4 -4.60 -6.40 15.24
CA ASP A 4 -5.90 -5.87 14.83
C ASP A 4 -5.92 -4.37 15.17
N ARG A 5 -5.42 -3.54 14.25
CA ARG A 5 -5.38 -2.08 14.35
C ARG A 5 -6.78 -1.53 14.11
N GLN A 6 -7.68 -1.84 15.05
CA GLN A 6 -9.03 -1.33 15.08
C GLN A 6 -8.98 0.17 15.38
N ALA A 7 -9.54 0.99 14.49
CA ALA A 7 -9.67 2.41 14.76
C ALA A 7 -10.46 2.61 16.07
N THR A 8 -9.87 3.33 17.02
CA THR A 8 -10.51 3.62 18.30
C THR A 8 -10.99 5.06 18.32
N PHE A 9 -12.12 5.30 18.98
CA PHE A 9 -12.58 6.66 19.24
C PHE A 9 -11.84 7.21 20.46
N GLY A 10 -11.24 8.38 20.31
CA GLY A 10 -10.69 9.14 21.42
C GLY A 10 -11.79 9.61 22.39
N THR A 11 -11.38 10.09 23.56
CA THR A 11 -12.28 10.62 24.60
C THR A 11 -13.18 11.76 24.12
N ASP A 12 -12.78 12.45 23.05
CA ASP A 12 -13.52 13.56 22.44
C ASP A 12 -14.25 13.15 21.15
N GLY A 13 -14.32 11.86 20.82
CA GLY A 13 -15.00 11.32 19.65
C GLY A 13 -14.20 11.36 18.34
N GLU A 14 -12.93 11.79 18.40
CA GLU A 14 -12.03 11.74 17.24
C GLU A 14 -11.65 10.30 16.88
N LEU A 15 -11.69 9.98 15.58
CA LEU A 15 -11.21 8.70 15.06
C LEU A 15 -9.68 8.69 15.11
N ARG A 16 -9.11 7.81 15.94
CA ARG A 16 -7.67 7.54 15.97
C ARG A 16 -7.41 6.28 15.16
N ALA A 17 -6.93 6.47 13.94
CA ALA A 17 -6.20 5.45 13.22
C ALA A 17 -4.72 5.62 13.61
N ASP A 18 -4.07 4.54 14.03
CA ASP A 18 -2.62 4.56 14.25
C ASP A 18 -1.92 4.69 12.89
N THR A 19 -1.63 5.92 12.49
CA THR A 19 -0.75 6.21 11.35
C THR A 19 0.65 5.71 11.71
N PRO A 20 1.24 4.80 10.91
CA PRO A 20 2.60 4.34 11.16
C PRO A 20 3.57 5.52 11.18
N PRO A 21 4.63 5.50 12.02
CA PRO A 21 5.65 6.54 12.02
C PRO A 21 6.20 6.83 10.62
N GLU A 22 6.33 5.80 9.78
CA GLU A 22 6.82 5.86 8.41
C GLU A 22 5.88 6.61 7.46
N ALA A 23 4.61 6.78 7.83
CA ALA A 23 3.61 7.51 7.07
C ALA A 23 3.42 8.97 7.57
N SER A 24 4.13 9.38 8.61
CA SER A 24 4.12 10.75 9.12
C SER A 24 5.23 11.61 8.49
N GLY A 25 5.15 12.94 8.63
CA GLY A 25 6.18 13.88 8.16
C GLY A 25 5.63 14.93 7.20
N THR A 26 6.48 15.40 6.29
CA THR A 26 6.09 16.33 5.22
C THR A 26 6.01 15.63 3.88
N ASP A 27 5.12 16.08 3.01
CA ASP A 27 5.03 15.62 1.64
C ASP A 27 6.16 16.21 0.76
N ASP A 28 6.17 15.86 -0.51
CA ASP A 28 7.14 16.33 -1.51
C ASP A 28 7.06 17.84 -1.76
N PHE A 29 5.98 18.49 -1.34
CA PHE A 29 5.76 19.94 -1.45
C PHE A 29 6.14 20.70 -0.18
N GLY A 30 6.53 19.98 0.88
CA GLY A 30 6.89 20.53 2.18
C GLY A 30 5.68 20.84 3.07
N GLU A 31 4.50 20.34 2.73
CA GLU A 31 3.28 20.44 3.53
C GLU A 31 3.22 19.31 4.56
N GLU A 32 2.63 19.55 5.73
CA GLU A 32 2.50 18.53 6.77
C GLU A 32 1.46 17.47 6.35
N LYS A 33 1.85 16.20 6.36
CA LYS A 33 0.98 15.11 5.93
C LYS A 33 -0.12 14.85 6.95
N GLY A 34 -1.36 14.77 6.47
CA GLY A 34 -2.44 14.15 7.23
C GLY A 34 -2.22 12.65 7.44
N ALA A 35 -2.98 12.07 8.36
CA ALA A 35 -2.89 10.64 8.74
C ALA A 35 -3.01 9.66 7.57
N ASP A 36 -3.76 10.05 6.52
CA ASP A 36 -4.06 9.26 5.34
C ASP A 36 -3.43 9.84 4.06
N ASP A 37 -2.53 10.82 4.16
CA ASP A 37 -1.91 11.47 3.00
C ASP A 37 -0.59 10.79 2.62
N THR A 38 -0.37 10.60 1.32
CA THR A 38 0.86 10.07 0.75
C THR A 38 1.91 11.16 0.61
N ASP A 39 3.16 10.77 0.36
CA ASP A 39 4.26 11.72 0.15
C ASP A 39 4.03 12.60 -1.10
N GLY A 40 3.27 12.13 -2.08
CA GLY A 40 2.85 12.92 -3.25
C GLY A 40 1.65 13.85 -2.99
N GLY A 41 1.16 13.96 -1.76
CA GLY A 41 0.03 14.82 -1.40
C GLY A 41 -1.35 14.27 -1.78
N TYR A 42 -1.47 12.94 -1.96
CA TYR A 42 -2.74 12.29 -2.28
C TYR A 42 -3.33 11.57 -1.07
N ASN A 43 -4.64 11.42 -1.01
CA ASN A 43 -5.25 10.54 -0.03
C ASN A 43 -5.00 9.06 -0.39
N ARG A 44 -4.47 8.26 0.53
CA ARG A 44 -4.11 6.85 0.31
C ARG A 44 -5.28 5.97 -0.12
N TYR A 45 -6.50 6.26 0.32
CA TYR A 45 -7.67 5.49 -0.10
C TYR A 45 -7.97 5.71 -1.59
N VAL A 46 -7.72 6.92 -2.10
CA VAL A 46 -7.83 7.25 -3.53
C VAL A 46 -6.77 6.50 -4.31
N VAL A 47 -5.51 6.51 -3.86
CA VAL A 47 -4.40 5.79 -4.51
C VAL A 47 -4.63 4.28 -4.49
N SER A 48 -5.06 3.71 -3.35
CA SER A 48 -5.43 2.29 -3.24
C SER A 48 -6.59 1.91 -4.17
N SER A 49 -7.59 2.80 -4.30
CA SER A 49 -8.71 2.59 -5.23
C SER A 49 -8.30 2.74 -6.70
N LEU A 50 -7.29 3.57 -7.00
CA LEU A 50 -6.69 3.69 -8.32
C LEU A 50 -5.93 2.40 -8.67
N LEU A 51 -5.11 1.90 -7.74
CA LEU A 51 -4.36 0.66 -7.90
C LEU A 51 -5.29 -0.51 -8.29
N GLN A 52 -6.36 -0.75 -7.53
CA GLN A 52 -7.33 -1.81 -7.85
C GLN A 52 -7.87 -1.68 -9.28
N LYS A 53 -8.22 -0.45 -9.68
CA LYS A 53 -8.78 -0.19 -11.01
C LYS A 53 -7.75 -0.36 -12.12
N ALA A 54 -6.48 -0.04 -11.88
CA ALA A 54 -5.39 -0.21 -12.82
C ALA A 54 -5.08 -1.70 -13.04
N VAL A 55 -4.92 -2.46 -11.95
CA VAL A 55 -4.71 -3.92 -11.98
C VAL A 55 -5.82 -4.62 -12.76
N ARG A 56 -7.10 -4.30 -12.48
CA ARG A 56 -8.26 -4.87 -13.18
C ARG A 56 -8.31 -4.59 -14.68
N ARG A 57 -7.61 -3.56 -15.15
CA ARG A 57 -7.56 -3.15 -16.57
C ARG A 57 -6.23 -3.47 -17.23
N SER A 58 -5.31 -4.12 -16.51
CA SER A 58 -3.94 -4.37 -16.95
C SER A 58 -3.21 -3.09 -17.37
N ASP A 59 -3.44 -2.00 -16.64
CA ASP A 59 -2.73 -0.73 -16.83
C ASP A 59 -1.47 -0.74 -15.95
N GLU A 60 -0.40 -1.33 -16.49
CA GLU A 60 0.86 -1.58 -15.78
C GLU A 60 1.53 -0.29 -15.28
N GLU A 61 1.48 0.79 -16.06
CA GLU A 61 2.12 2.06 -15.70
C GLU A 61 1.44 2.67 -14.46
N ILE A 62 0.10 2.74 -14.47
CA ILE A 62 -0.65 3.29 -13.34
C ILE A 62 -0.61 2.35 -12.13
N ALA A 63 -0.61 1.03 -12.35
CA ALA A 63 -0.47 0.06 -11.27
C ALA A 63 0.89 0.18 -10.57
N ALA A 64 1.98 0.25 -11.35
CA ALA A 64 3.33 0.45 -10.85
C ALA A 64 3.46 1.77 -10.06
N TRP A 65 2.93 2.86 -10.61
CA TRP A 65 2.95 4.16 -9.93
C TRP A 65 2.20 4.12 -8.60
N ALA A 66 0.99 3.58 -8.58
CA ALA A 66 0.18 3.53 -7.36
C ALA A 66 0.81 2.63 -6.27
N ALA A 67 1.41 1.49 -6.67
CA ALA A 67 2.13 0.62 -5.76
C ALA A 67 3.40 1.29 -5.19
N TRP A 68 4.18 1.95 -6.05
CA TRP A 68 5.35 2.72 -5.64
C TRP A 68 4.98 3.83 -4.65
N GLU A 69 3.92 4.60 -4.95
CA GLU A 69 3.48 5.72 -4.12
C GLU A 69 3.00 5.27 -2.73
N LEU A 70 2.21 4.19 -2.65
CA LEU A 70 1.80 3.63 -1.36
C LEU A 70 2.99 3.08 -0.57
N SER A 71 3.88 2.35 -1.23
CA SER A 71 5.05 1.74 -0.58
C SER A 71 6.01 2.79 -0.03
N ARG A 72 6.34 3.83 -0.81
CA ARG A 72 7.29 4.86 -0.37
C ARG A 72 6.74 5.74 0.76
N SER A 73 5.41 5.90 0.80
CA SER A 73 4.72 6.81 1.74
C SER A 73 4.39 6.18 3.10
N GLY A 74 4.97 5.02 3.41
CA GLY A 74 4.73 4.30 4.67
C GLY A 74 3.43 3.48 4.71
N TYR A 75 2.77 3.29 3.57
CA TYR A 75 1.53 2.52 3.45
C TYR A 75 1.74 1.12 2.86
N GLY A 76 2.94 0.53 3.05
CA GLY A 76 3.28 -0.83 2.61
C GLY A 76 2.26 -1.88 3.09
N TRP A 77 1.88 -1.84 4.37
CA TRP A 77 0.82 -2.69 4.93
C TRP A 77 -0.50 -2.61 4.15
N ASN A 78 -0.92 -1.39 3.78
CA ASN A 78 -2.17 -1.18 3.06
C ASN A 78 -2.06 -1.68 1.62
N LEU A 79 -0.90 -1.53 1.00
CA LEU A 79 -0.61 -2.06 -0.32
C LEU A 79 -0.71 -3.59 -0.34
N TRP A 80 0.01 -4.27 0.55
CA TRP A 80 0.09 -5.74 0.56
C TRP A 80 -1.24 -6.39 0.91
N ASP A 81 -1.98 -5.86 1.89
CA ASP A 81 -3.35 -6.31 2.21
C ASP A 81 -4.25 -6.24 0.96
N ARG A 82 -4.09 -5.19 0.16
CA ARG A 82 -4.90 -4.96 -1.04
C ARG A 82 -4.49 -5.85 -2.20
N LEU A 83 -3.20 -6.06 -2.44
CA LEU A 83 -2.74 -6.98 -3.48
C LEU A 83 -3.20 -8.42 -3.20
N ASN A 84 -3.10 -8.88 -1.96
CA ASN A 84 -3.64 -10.17 -1.54
C ASN A 84 -5.16 -10.26 -1.74
N LEU A 85 -5.92 -9.18 -1.46
CA LEU A 85 -7.35 -9.13 -1.75
C LEU A 85 -7.63 -9.23 -3.25
N PHE A 86 -6.89 -8.51 -4.11
CA PHE A 86 -7.10 -8.50 -5.56
C PHE A 86 -6.87 -9.88 -6.19
N VAL A 87 -5.91 -10.66 -5.66
CA VAL A 87 -5.67 -12.06 -6.06
C VAL A 87 -6.93 -12.92 -5.90
N VAL A 88 -7.79 -12.63 -4.92
CA VAL A 88 -9.03 -13.38 -4.66
C VAL A 88 -10.25 -12.76 -5.36
N GLU A 89 -10.36 -11.43 -5.34
CA GLU A 89 -11.55 -10.69 -5.81
C GLU A 89 -11.58 -10.49 -7.33
N ASP A 90 -10.50 -9.94 -7.87
CA ASP A 90 -10.46 -9.36 -9.21
C ASP A 90 -9.73 -10.25 -10.21
N LEU A 91 -8.71 -10.92 -9.71
CA LEU A 91 -8.01 -11.94 -10.45
C LEU A 91 -8.79 -13.25 -10.29
N ARG A 92 -9.41 -13.75 -11.36
CA ARG A 92 -9.59 -15.21 -11.53
C ARG A 92 -8.25 -15.91 -11.76
N ALA A 93 -7.16 -15.35 -11.24
CA ALA A 93 -5.83 -15.87 -11.48
C ALA A 93 -5.69 -17.19 -10.76
N GLY A 94 -5.07 -18.14 -11.45
CA GLY A 94 -4.69 -19.40 -10.85
C GLY A 94 -3.67 -19.22 -9.73
N GLN A 95 -3.27 -20.34 -9.13
CA GLN A 95 -2.36 -20.35 -7.98
C GLN A 95 -1.02 -19.65 -8.26
N ASP A 96 -0.57 -19.58 -9.50
CA ASP A 96 0.72 -18.99 -9.87
C ASP A 96 0.83 -17.50 -9.49
N VAL A 97 -0.21 -16.70 -9.73
CA VAL A 97 -0.16 -15.26 -9.38
C VAL A 97 -0.18 -15.06 -7.86
N ALA A 98 -0.94 -15.89 -7.13
CA ALA A 98 -0.93 -15.87 -5.68
C ALA A 98 0.47 -16.16 -5.12
N LEU A 99 1.18 -17.13 -5.69
CA LEU A 99 2.55 -17.46 -5.30
C LEU A 99 3.54 -16.34 -5.64
N VAL A 100 3.35 -15.64 -6.76
CA VAL A 100 4.19 -14.52 -7.15
C VAL A 100 4.02 -13.34 -6.19
N VAL A 101 2.78 -12.94 -5.88
CA VAL A 101 2.50 -11.86 -4.93
C VAL A 101 3.05 -12.20 -3.55
N ALA A 102 2.76 -13.40 -3.04
CA ALA A 102 3.30 -13.87 -1.77
C ALA A 102 4.84 -13.84 -1.74
N ARG A 103 5.49 -14.26 -2.83
CA ARG A 103 6.95 -14.26 -2.90
C ARG A 103 7.54 -12.85 -2.87
N TYR A 104 6.90 -11.89 -3.54
CA TYR A 104 7.36 -10.51 -3.50
C TYR A 104 7.13 -9.86 -2.15
N GLU A 105 6.04 -10.18 -1.46
CA GLU A 105 5.77 -9.72 -0.09
C GLU A 105 6.87 -10.22 0.87
N GLU A 106 7.18 -11.53 0.84
CA GLU A 106 8.27 -12.12 1.63
C GLU A 106 9.63 -11.41 1.40
N LEU A 107 9.96 -11.15 0.13
CA LEU A 107 11.21 -10.47 -0.22
C LEU A 107 11.22 -9.00 0.24
N ALA A 108 10.07 -8.33 0.21
CA ALA A 108 9.95 -6.96 0.68
C ALA A 108 10.15 -6.90 2.20
N GLU A 109 9.60 -7.85 2.95
CA GLU A 109 9.85 -7.98 4.39
C GLU A 109 11.33 -8.26 4.67
N GLU A 110 11.94 -9.21 3.95
CA GLU A 110 13.35 -9.59 4.12
C GLU A 110 14.31 -8.42 3.85
N TRP A 111 14.06 -7.65 2.79
CA TRP A 111 14.94 -6.55 2.38
C TRP A 111 14.55 -5.20 3.01
N GLY A 112 13.46 -5.16 3.76
CA GLY A 112 12.86 -3.97 4.33
C GLY A 112 11.95 -3.26 3.33
N GLU A 113 10.67 -3.13 3.68
CA GLU A 113 9.62 -2.56 2.82
C GLU A 113 9.93 -1.13 2.37
N GLY A 114 10.50 -0.32 3.26
CA GLY A 114 10.91 1.05 2.95
C GLY A 114 12.17 1.16 2.09
N SER A 115 12.91 0.06 1.88
CA SER A 115 14.11 0.05 1.06
C SER A 115 13.78 0.16 -0.43
N TRP A 116 14.75 0.57 -1.25
CA TRP A 116 14.58 0.55 -2.70
C TRP A 116 14.20 -0.84 -3.25
N ARG A 117 14.78 -1.91 -2.67
CA ARG A 117 14.48 -3.28 -3.07
C ARG A 117 13.06 -3.69 -2.67
N GLY A 118 12.62 -3.33 -1.47
CA GLY A 118 11.24 -3.56 -1.02
C GLY A 118 10.22 -2.84 -1.90
N ARG A 119 10.51 -1.59 -2.30
CA ARG A 119 9.68 -0.82 -3.24
C ARG A 119 9.61 -1.47 -4.62
N LEU A 120 10.70 -2.05 -5.12
CA LEU A 120 10.68 -2.82 -6.36
C LEU A 120 9.81 -4.07 -6.26
N CYS A 121 9.86 -4.79 -5.12
CA CYS A 121 8.97 -5.91 -4.87
C CYS A 121 7.49 -5.48 -4.89
N ALA A 122 7.16 -4.36 -4.23
CA ALA A 122 5.83 -3.76 -4.25
C ALA A 122 5.34 -3.44 -5.67
N ILE A 123 6.19 -2.83 -6.49
CA ILE A 123 5.88 -2.53 -7.90
C ILE A 123 5.61 -3.83 -8.67
N HIS A 124 6.54 -4.80 -8.60
CA HIS A 124 6.42 -6.04 -9.35
C HIS A 124 5.24 -6.91 -8.93
N ALA A 125 4.81 -6.85 -7.68
CA ALA A 125 3.62 -7.55 -7.21
C ALA A 125 2.30 -6.96 -7.76
N ALA A 126 2.32 -5.70 -8.23
CA ALA A 126 1.16 -5.02 -8.78
C ALA A 126 0.98 -5.19 -10.31
N LEU A 127 1.93 -5.83 -10.98
CA LEU A 127 1.93 -6.09 -12.43
C LEU A 127 1.37 -7.49 -12.74
#